data_AF-A0A353DXS0-F1
#
_entry.id   AF-A0A353DXS0-F1
#
_cell.length_a   1.000
_cell.length_b   1.000
_cell.length_c   1.000
_cell.angle_alpha   90.00
_cell.angle_beta   90.00
_cell.angle_gamma   90.00
#
_symmetry.space_group_name_H-M   'P 1'
#
loop_
_entity.id
_entity.type
_entity.pdbx_description
1 polymer ?
#
loop_
_entity_poly.entity_id
_entity_poly.type
_entity_poly.pdbx_seq_one_letter_code
_entity_poly.pdbx_strand_id
1 'polypeptide(L)'
;WAYSGKVMPQFARTVTMAGLEEQLLGQRQAFLAGQLASYLGGTEKVMICPKDAVESRGSKKSKYLARPIKVTSYTWNGSISGLTAQLPNGRTYKITDFQPTNILQWETDENDPFYFNDAGNQPHEGISQRHGGAPTSDNTTNMGGRATVGTIMGSAQNLTYQRFYEMVGPRGGRSVNQTIAPPNDLYCVPGKLNGGY
;
A
#
# COMPACT_ATOMS: atom_id res chain seq x y z
N TRP A 1 -11.68 -1.32 3.73
CA TRP A 1 -11.41 -1.79 5.11
C TRP A 1 -10.90 -0.63 5.99
N ALA A 2 -9.98 0.22 5.49
CA ALA A 2 -9.49 1.40 6.23
C ALA A 2 -10.49 2.58 6.35
N TYR A 3 -11.47 2.69 5.46
CA TYR A 3 -12.39 3.83 5.41
C TYR A 3 -13.79 3.45 4.89
N SER A 4 -14.78 4.30 5.15
CA SER A 4 -16.15 4.17 4.66
C SER A 4 -16.24 4.32 3.14
N GLY A 5 -16.79 3.31 2.47
CA GLY A 5 -17.04 3.31 1.02
C GLY A 5 -18.16 4.25 0.56
N LYS A 6 -18.93 4.84 1.48
CA LYS A 6 -19.96 5.85 1.14
C LYS A 6 -19.40 7.27 1.12
N VAL A 7 -18.42 7.54 1.99
CA VAL A 7 -17.84 8.89 2.18
C VAL A 7 -16.61 9.06 1.30
N MET A 8 -15.67 8.10 1.32
CA MET A 8 -14.39 8.23 0.62
C MET A 8 -14.51 8.59 -0.87
N PRO A 9 -15.41 8.00 -1.69
CA PRO A 9 -15.49 8.31 -3.11
C PRO A 9 -15.76 9.79 -3.44
N GLN A 10 -16.38 10.53 -2.53
CA GLN A 10 -16.66 11.96 -2.70
C GLN A 10 -15.39 12.82 -2.53
N PHE A 11 -14.40 12.28 -1.80
CA PHE A 11 -13.19 12.97 -1.38
C PHE A 11 -11.91 12.27 -1.84
N ALA A 12 -11.98 11.37 -2.82
CA ALA A 12 -10.83 10.64 -3.36
C ALA A 12 -10.53 11.10 -4.79
N ARG A 13 -9.87 12.26 -4.94
CA ARG A 13 -9.52 12.83 -6.25
C ARG A 13 -8.21 13.59 -6.23
N THR A 14 -7.58 13.73 -7.40
CA THR A 14 -6.51 14.72 -7.61
C THR A 14 -7.03 16.12 -7.33
N VAL A 15 -6.23 16.95 -6.66
CA VAL A 15 -6.58 18.34 -6.33
C VAL A 15 -5.39 19.28 -6.45
N THR A 16 -5.66 20.58 -6.46
CA THR A 16 -4.65 21.61 -6.19
C THR A 16 -4.56 21.86 -4.68
N MET A 17 -3.63 22.73 -4.25
CA MET A 17 -3.55 23.16 -2.86
C MET A 17 -4.87 23.74 -2.31
N ALA A 18 -5.66 24.41 -3.16
CA ALA A 18 -6.93 25.00 -2.74
C ALA A 18 -7.96 23.95 -2.34
N GLY A 19 -7.94 22.77 -2.97
CA GLY A 19 -8.85 21.66 -2.66
C GLY A 19 -8.31 20.67 -1.64
N LEU A 20 -7.07 20.85 -1.15
CA LEU A 20 -6.41 19.87 -0.28
C LEU A 20 -7.13 19.71 1.06
N GLU A 21 -7.50 20.81 1.70
CA GLU A 21 -8.13 20.78 3.02
C GLU A 21 -9.49 20.07 3.00
N GLU A 22 -10.31 20.37 1.99
CA GLU A 22 -11.60 19.69 1.77
C GLU A 22 -11.43 18.17 1.67
N GLN A 23 -10.43 17.72 0.88
CA GLN A 23 -10.12 16.30 0.75
C GLN A 23 -9.69 15.70 2.09
N LEU A 24 -8.77 16.34 2.81
CA LEU A 24 -8.28 15.83 4.09
C LEU A 24 -9.40 15.68 5.13
N LEU A 25 -10.29 16.67 5.24
CA LEU A 25 -11.44 16.62 6.15
C LEU A 25 -12.39 15.46 5.80
N GLY A 26 -12.77 15.34 4.52
CA GLY A 26 -13.70 14.29 4.08
C GLY A 26 -13.09 12.89 4.17
N GLN A 27 -11.81 12.74 3.83
CA GLN A 27 -11.10 11.47 3.98
C GLN A 27 -10.89 11.09 5.45
N ARG A 28 -10.67 12.06 6.33
CA ARG A 28 -10.63 11.83 7.79
C ARG A 28 -11.98 11.35 8.31
N GLN A 29 -13.09 11.95 7.87
CA GLN A 29 -14.42 11.45 8.19
C GLN A 29 -14.63 10.02 7.68
N ALA A 30 -14.18 9.73 6.46
CA ALA A 30 -14.23 8.38 5.90
C ALA A 30 -13.41 7.38 6.73
N PHE A 31 -12.22 7.76 7.20
CA PHE A 31 -11.40 6.95 8.11
C PHE A 31 -12.12 6.72 9.45
N LEU A 32 -12.64 7.77 10.08
CA LEU A 32 -13.35 7.69 11.36
C LEU A 32 -14.59 6.78 11.29
N ALA A 33 -15.26 6.74 10.14
CA ALA A 33 -16.37 5.83 9.87
C ALA A 33 -15.92 4.42 9.42
N GLY A 34 -14.62 4.20 9.23
CA GLY A 34 -14.02 2.92 8.86
C GLY A 34 -13.79 2.00 10.06
N GLN A 35 -13.50 0.72 9.77
CA GLN A 35 -13.33 -0.30 10.81
C GLN A 35 -12.06 -0.11 11.65
N LEU A 36 -11.03 0.52 11.09
CA LEU A 36 -9.76 0.74 11.78
C LEU A 36 -9.82 1.84 12.84
N ALA A 37 -10.69 2.83 12.69
CA ALA A 37 -10.64 4.02 13.53
C ALA A 37 -10.80 3.69 15.02
N SER A 38 -11.67 2.73 15.37
CA SER A 38 -11.85 2.31 16.76
C SER A 38 -10.59 1.69 17.36
N TYR A 39 -9.83 0.90 16.58
CA TYR A 39 -8.60 0.27 17.03
C TYR A 39 -7.43 1.25 17.14
N LEU A 40 -7.46 2.33 16.37
CA LEU A 40 -6.42 3.37 16.34
C LEU A 40 -6.80 4.62 17.17
N GLY A 41 -7.85 4.54 17.99
CA GLY A 41 -8.32 5.65 18.83
C GLY A 41 -8.72 6.90 18.03
N GLY A 42 -9.22 6.71 16.80
CA GLY A 42 -9.58 7.81 15.90
C GLY A 42 -8.39 8.61 15.35
N THR A 43 -7.17 8.07 15.45
CA THR A 43 -5.95 8.80 15.05
C THR A 43 -5.52 8.45 13.63
N GLU A 44 -6.02 9.16 12.61
CA GLU A 44 -5.67 8.84 11.21
C GLU A 44 -4.19 9.03 10.90
N LYS A 45 -3.52 9.90 11.65
CA LYS A 45 -2.09 10.23 11.45
C LYS A 45 -1.16 9.02 11.63
N VAL A 46 -1.61 7.96 12.33
CA VAL A 46 -0.87 6.69 12.44
C VAL A 46 -0.68 6.02 11.07
N MET A 47 -1.57 6.30 10.11
CA MET A 47 -1.52 5.75 8.76
C MET A 47 -0.50 6.47 7.85
N ILE A 48 0.21 7.48 8.36
CA ILE A 48 1.18 8.28 7.60
C ILE A 48 2.59 8.02 8.10
N CYS A 49 3.48 7.64 7.18
CA CYS A 49 4.91 7.61 7.42
C CYS A 49 5.43 9.03 7.71
N PRO A 50 6.24 9.26 8.77
CA PRO A 50 6.79 10.58 9.06
C PRO A 50 7.56 11.20 7.89
N LYS A 51 8.26 10.38 7.10
CA LYS A 51 8.98 10.86 5.92
C LYS A 51 8.04 11.28 4.78
N ASP A 52 6.90 10.60 4.60
CA ASP A 52 5.87 11.03 3.67
C ASP A 52 5.24 12.37 4.10
N ALA A 53 4.99 12.57 5.40
CA ALA A 53 4.48 13.84 5.92
C ALA A 53 5.40 15.04 5.61
N VAL A 54 6.71 14.83 5.57
CA VAL A 54 7.70 15.86 5.20
C VAL A 54 7.73 16.04 3.69
N GLU A 55 7.92 14.96 2.93
CA GLU A 55 8.11 15.03 1.47
C GLU A 55 6.84 15.47 0.73
N SER A 56 5.64 15.13 1.22
CA SER A 56 4.35 15.60 0.69
C SER A 56 4.17 17.12 0.74
N ARG A 57 4.91 17.81 1.62
CA ARG A 57 4.93 19.27 1.73
C ARG A 57 6.10 19.91 1.01
N GLY A 58 7.09 19.11 0.60
CA GLY A 58 8.31 19.54 -0.06
C GLY A 58 8.51 18.86 -1.41
N SER A 59 9.53 18.01 -1.49
CA SER A 59 10.04 17.42 -2.73
C SER A 59 9.02 16.61 -3.53
N LYS A 60 7.98 16.06 -2.89
CA LYS A 60 6.95 15.23 -3.53
C LYS A 60 5.54 15.85 -3.46
N LYS A 61 5.45 17.17 -3.28
CA LYS A 61 4.19 17.90 -3.18
C LYS A 61 3.25 17.69 -4.37
N SER A 62 3.75 17.79 -5.60
CA SER A 62 2.94 17.59 -6.81
C SER A 62 2.37 16.16 -6.87
N LYS A 63 3.19 15.16 -6.54
CA LYS A 63 2.77 13.76 -6.47
C LYS A 63 1.74 13.51 -5.39
N TYR A 64 1.93 14.10 -4.21
CA TYR A 64 0.95 14.02 -3.11
C TYR A 64 -0.42 14.59 -3.50
N LEU A 65 -0.43 15.76 -4.13
CA LEU A 65 -1.66 16.41 -4.63
C LEU A 65 -2.38 15.57 -5.71
N ALA A 66 -1.61 14.80 -6.49
CA ALA A 66 -2.14 13.88 -7.48
C ALA A 66 -2.79 12.63 -6.89
N ARG A 67 -2.44 12.22 -5.66
CA ARG A 67 -3.02 11.04 -5.01
C ARG A 67 -4.52 11.22 -4.79
N PRO A 68 -5.36 10.25 -5.20
CA PRO A 68 -6.75 10.22 -4.77
C PRO A 68 -6.86 10.14 -3.24
N ILE A 69 -6.17 9.20 -2.60
CA ILE A 69 -6.14 9.00 -1.15
C ILE A 69 -4.89 9.65 -0.55
N LYS A 70 -5.10 10.54 0.41
CA LYS A 70 -4.11 11.44 1.00
C LYS A 70 -3.77 11.12 2.44
N VAL A 71 -4.63 10.35 3.10
CA VAL A 71 -4.56 10.03 4.54
C VAL A 71 -3.79 8.75 4.84
N THR A 72 -3.05 8.19 3.87
CA THR A 72 -2.19 7.04 4.11
C THR A 72 -0.91 7.06 3.29
N SER A 73 0.15 6.45 3.85
CA SER A 73 1.39 6.09 3.16
C SER A 73 1.46 4.59 2.83
N TYR A 74 0.47 3.80 3.29
CA TYR A 74 0.51 2.34 3.26
C TYR A 74 -0.65 1.79 2.43
N THR A 75 -0.40 0.68 1.73
CA THR A 75 -1.43 -0.11 1.06
C THR A 75 -1.49 -1.52 1.64
N TRP A 76 -2.59 -2.22 1.37
CA TRP A 76 -2.80 -3.60 1.77
C TRP A 76 -2.52 -4.54 0.63
N ASN A 77 -2.01 -5.70 0.97
CA ASN A 77 -1.78 -6.75 0.01
C ASN A 77 -3.11 -7.30 -0.49
N GLY A 78 -3.40 -7.10 -1.78
CA GLY A 78 -4.58 -7.65 -2.42
C GLY A 78 -4.67 -9.18 -2.32
N SER A 79 -3.56 -9.89 -2.08
CA SER A 79 -3.57 -11.34 -1.81
C SER A 79 -4.49 -11.74 -0.66
N ILE A 80 -4.68 -10.85 0.32
CA ILE A 80 -5.53 -11.09 1.49
C ILE A 80 -7.01 -11.12 1.13
N SER A 81 -7.40 -10.45 0.04
CA SER A 81 -8.75 -10.53 -0.54
C SER A 81 -8.83 -11.50 -1.73
N GLY A 82 -7.76 -12.25 -2.01
CA GLY A 82 -7.69 -13.18 -3.15
C GLY A 82 -7.24 -12.56 -4.46
N LEU A 83 -6.76 -11.30 -4.45
CA LEU A 83 -6.48 -10.47 -5.63
C LEU A 83 -7.69 -10.43 -6.56
N THR A 84 -7.57 -11.04 -7.74
CA THR A 84 -8.62 -11.14 -8.77
C THR A 84 -9.57 -12.32 -8.55
N ALA A 85 -9.25 -13.23 -7.63
CA ALA A 85 -10.09 -14.38 -7.32
C ALA A 85 -11.13 -13.99 -6.27
N GLN A 86 -12.33 -13.65 -6.73
CA GLN A 86 -13.49 -13.52 -5.83
C GLN A 86 -13.81 -14.88 -5.21
N LEU A 87 -13.78 -14.95 -3.88
CA LEU A 87 -14.27 -16.12 -3.17
C LEU A 87 -15.80 -16.21 -3.34
N PRO A 88 -16.35 -17.41 -3.58
CA PRO A 88 -17.78 -17.58 -3.78
C PRO A 88 -18.58 -17.18 -2.54
N ASN A 89 -19.78 -16.64 -2.78
CA ASN A 89 -20.78 -16.32 -1.74
C ASN A 89 -20.29 -15.36 -0.64
N GLY A 90 -19.42 -14.40 -0.98
CA GLY A 90 -18.95 -13.39 -0.02
C GLY A 90 -18.06 -13.93 1.09
N ARG A 91 -17.47 -15.13 0.90
CA ARG A 91 -16.53 -15.71 1.85
C ARG A 91 -15.23 -14.90 1.90
N THR A 92 -14.55 -14.97 3.03
CA THR A 92 -13.22 -14.41 3.25
C THR A 92 -12.25 -15.51 3.67
N TYR A 93 -10.96 -15.28 3.49
CA TYR A 93 -9.92 -16.13 4.08
C TYR A 93 -9.86 -15.91 5.60
N LYS A 94 -9.52 -16.97 6.33
CA LYS A 94 -9.16 -16.88 7.75
C LYS A 94 -7.71 -16.46 7.88
N ILE A 95 -7.36 -15.82 8.98
CA ILE A 95 -5.96 -15.50 9.28
C ILE A 95 -5.06 -16.75 9.30
N THR A 96 -5.62 -17.89 9.70
CA THR A 96 -4.94 -19.20 9.73
C THR A 96 -4.73 -19.83 8.34
N ASP A 97 -5.29 -19.24 7.29
CA ASP A 97 -5.05 -19.67 5.91
C ASP A 97 -3.74 -19.08 5.36
N PHE A 98 -3.14 -18.12 6.08
CA PHE A 98 -1.89 -17.46 5.72
C PHE A 98 -0.74 -17.90 6.62
N GLN A 99 0.49 -17.78 6.10
CA GLN A 99 1.68 -17.94 6.93
C GLN A 99 1.88 -16.70 7.81
N PRO A 100 2.40 -16.86 9.05
CA PRO A 100 2.70 -15.73 9.94
C PRO A 100 3.56 -14.63 9.30
N THR A 101 4.46 -15.01 8.39
CA THR A 101 5.40 -14.10 7.70
C THR A 101 4.80 -13.40 6.48
N ASN A 102 3.65 -13.84 5.99
CA ASN A 102 3.06 -13.25 4.79
C ASN A 102 2.82 -11.76 5.01
N ILE A 103 3.13 -10.97 3.98
CA ILE A 103 3.05 -9.52 4.03
C ILE A 103 1.60 -9.11 3.87
N LEU A 104 1.08 -8.43 4.88
CA LEU A 104 -0.27 -7.89 4.96
C LEU A 104 -0.35 -6.50 4.35
N GLN A 105 0.65 -5.65 4.61
CA GLN A 105 0.68 -4.26 4.16
C GLN A 105 2.12 -3.80 3.93
N TRP A 106 2.30 -2.77 3.11
CA TRP A 106 3.60 -2.11 2.90
C TRP A 106 3.45 -0.62 2.66
N GLU A 107 4.53 0.13 2.84
CA GLU A 107 4.60 1.53 2.43
C GLU A 107 4.66 1.62 0.89
N THR A 108 3.64 2.19 0.28
CA THR A 108 3.45 2.25 -1.18
C THR A 108 4.50 3.12 -1.86
N ASP A 109 4.84 2.78 -3.11
CA ASP A 109 5.71 3.60 -3.94
C ASP A 109 5.13 5.01 -4.15
N GLU A 110 5.78 5.98 -3.52
CA GLU A 110 5.36 7.36 -3.56
C GLU A 110 5.58 8.08 -4.89
N ASN A 111 6.32 7.45 -5.79
CA ASN A 111 6.68 8.06 -7.04
C ASN A 111 5.59 7.92 -8.09
N ASP A 112 4.61 7.05 -7.84
CA ASP A 112 3.42 6.88 -8.64
C ASP A 112 2.16 7.17 -7.81
N PRO A 113 1.55 8.36 -7.97
CA PRO A 113 0.33 8.73 -7.26
C PRO A 113 -0.85 7.81 -7.55
N PHE A 114 -0.84 7.09 -8.68
CA PHE A 114 -1.92 6.19 -9.06
C PHE A 114 -2.09 5.07 -8.04
N TYR A 115 -1.00 4.58 -7.43
CA TYR A 115 -1.03 3.52 -6.44
C TYR A 115 -1.68 3.91 -5.08
N PHE A 116 -2.15 5.16 -4.96
CA PHE A 116 -2.93 5.67 -3.83
C PHE A 116 -4.40 5.90 -4.23
N ASN A 117 -4.93 5.09 -5.14
CA ASN A 117 -6.31 5.15 -5.64
C ASN A 117 -7.29 4.37 -4.75
N ASP A 118 -6.86 3.28 -4.14
CA ASP A 118 -7.66 2.45 -3.26
C ASP A 118 -6.83 1.86 -2.10
N ALA A 119 -7.42 0.93 -1.35
CA ALA A 119 -6.82 0.37 -0.14
C ALA A 119 -6.10 -0.96 -0.37
N GLY A 120 -6.10 -1.52 -1.58
CA GLY A 120 -5.62 -2.88 -1.84
C GLY A 120 -4.84 -2.98 -3.15
N ASN A 121 -3.53 -3.09 -3.03
CA ASN A 121 -2.65 -3.13 -4.19
C ASN A 121 -2.22 -4.55 -4.54
N GLN A 122 -1.92 -4.74 -5.81
CA GLN A 122 -1.20 -5.88 -6.35
C GLN A 122 0.31 -5.66 -6.11
N PRO A 123 1.11 -6.71 -5.83
CA PRO A 123 2.53 -6.54 -5.53
C PRO A 123 3.34 -5.80 -6.61
N HIS A 124 2.91 -5.80 -7.87
CA HIS A 124 3.60 -5.06 -8.93
C HIS A 124 3.35 -3.54 -8.91
N GLU A 125 2.43 -3.06 -8.06
CA GLU A 125 2.13 -1.64 -7.80
C GLU A 125 3.10 -1.01 -6.77
N GLY A 126 4.28 -1.61 -6.64
CA GLY A 126 5.47 -0.99 -6.11
C GLY A 126 5.54 -0.75 -4.60
N ILE A 127 6.76 -0.44 -4.16
CA ILE A 127 7.12 -0.22 -2.77
C ILE A 127 7.95 1.07 -2.62
N SER A 128 7.78 1.76 -1.50
CA SER A 128 8.54 2.96 -1.15
C SER A 128 10.05 2.70 -1.07
N GLN A 129 10.82 3.72 -1.44
CA GLN A 129 12.28 3.73 -1.30
C GLN A 129 12.76 4.79 -0.31
N ARG A 130 11.84 5.43 0.41
CA ARG A 130 12.16 6.62 1.21
C ARG A 130 13.15 6.34 2.33
N HIS A 131 13.25 5.12 2.85
CA HIS A 131 14.11 4.84 3.99
C HIS A 131 15.48 4.32 3.54
N GLY A 132 16.53 5.10 3.82
CA GLY A 132 17.92 4.71 3.54
C GLY A 132 18.35 4.76 2.06
N GLY A 133 17.45 5.06 1.13
CA GLY A 133 17.76 5.25 -0.29
C GLY A 133 18.03 6.71 -0.65
N ALA A 134 18.68 6.92 -1.80
CA ALA A 134 18.83 8.24 -2.39
C ALA A 134 17.47 8.77 -2.94
N PRO A 135 17.27 10.10 -3.02
CA PRO A 135 16.04 10.65 -3.57
C PRO A 135 15.82 10.22 -5.03
N THR A 136 14.59 9.86 -5.37
CA THR A 136 14.15 9.63 -6.76
C THR A 136 12.77 10.23 -7.00
N SER A 137 12.54 10.57 -8.26
CA SER A 137 11.24 10.95 -8.83
C SER A 137 10.71 9.91 -9.82
N ASP A 138 11.44 8.81 -10.05
CA ASP A 138 10.96 7.65 -10.80
C ASP A 138 10.51 6.54 -9.84
N ASN A 139 9.70 5.62 -10.35
CA ASN A 139 9.29 4.42 -9.64
C ASN A 139 10.11 3.20 -10.06
N THR A 140 10.98 3.28 -11.07
CA THR A 140 11.67 2.13 -11.68
C THR A 140 13.12 1.96 -11.24
N THR A 141 13.80 3.01 -10.82
CA THR A 141 15.22 2.96 -10.45
C THR A 141 15.38 2.49 -9.01
N ASN A 142 16.25 1.49 -8.79
CA ASN A 142 16.63 1.10 -7.43
C ASN A 142 17.61 2.11 -6.83
N MET A 143 17.18 2.85 -5.82
CA MET A 143 18.00 3.84 -5.10
C MET A 143 18.61 3.29 -3.80
N GLY A 144 18.56 1.96 -3.59
CA GLY A 144 19.01 1.31 -2.36
C GLY A 144 18.07 1.50 -1.18
N GLY A 145 16.84 1.97 -1.43
CA GLY A 145 15.84 2.24 -0.40
C GLY A 145 15.19 0.98 0.17
N ARG A 146 14.49 1.19 1.28
CA ARG A 146 13.63 0.18 1.92
C ARG A 146 12.32 0.83 2.37
N ALA A 147 11.34 -0.03 2.64
CA ALA A 147 10.05 0.34 3.20
C ALA A 147 9.73 -0.52 4.42
N THR A 148 8.83 -0.01 5.26
CA THR A 148 8.21 -0.81 6.31
C THR A 148 7.14 -1.71 5.70
N VAL A 149 7.14 -2.99 6.06
CA VAL A 149 6.08 -3.95 5.77
C VAL A 149 5.52 -4.51 7.07
N GLY A 150 4.22 -4.73 7.11
CA GLY A 150 3.53 -5.43 8.19
C GLY A 150 3.21 -6.86 7.77
N THR A 151 3.34 -7.82 8.69
CA THR A 151 3.06 -9.23 8.46
C THR A 151 1.72 -9.65 9.08
N ILE A 152 1.22 -10.82 8.68
CA ILE A 152 0.01 -11.43 9.25
C ILE A 152 0.12 -11.62 10.76
N MET A 153 1.29 -11.95 11.29
CA MET A 153 1.50 -12.13 12.74
C MET A 153 1.58 -10.81 13.52
N GLY A 154 1.37 -9.65 12.87
CA GLY A 154 1.42 -8.35 13.52
C GLY A 154 2.82 -7.81 13.77
N SER A 155 3.86 -8.40 13.15
CA SER A 155 5.21 -7.85 13.19
C SER A 155 5.42 -6.81 12.08
N ALA A 156 6.31 -5.85 12.32
CA ALA A 156 6.79 -4.91 11.32
C ALA A 156 8.26 -5.20 11.01
N GLN A 157 8.62 -5.15 9.73
CA GLN A 157 10.00 -5.35 9.29
C GLN A 157 10.33 -4.43 8.11
N ASN A 158 11.62 -4.24 7.85
CA ASN A 158 12.08 -3.52 6.68
C ASN A 158 12.23 -4.48 5.49
N LEU A 159 11.70 -4.10 4.33
CA LEU A 159 11.92 -4.79 3.07
C LEU A 159 12.63 -3.86 2.09
N THR A 160 13.77 -4.29 1.55
CA THR A 160 14.49 -3.48 0.56
C THR A 160 13.73 -3.47 -0.76
N TYR A 161 13.86 -2.38 -1.51
CA TYR A 161 13.31 -2.29 -2.87
C TYR A 161 13.73 -3.48 -3.72
N GLN A 162 15.04 -3.81 -3.70
CA GLN A 162 15.56 -4.97 -4.41
C GLN A 162 14.86 -6.27 -4.01
N ARG A 163 14.75 -6.57 -2.71
CA ARG A 163 14.13 -7.81 -2.23
C ARG A 163 12.66 -7.89 -2.61
N PHE A 164 11.94 -6.76 -2.54
CA PHE A 164 10.56 -6.69 -3.00
C PHE A 164 10.46 -7.08 -4.48
N TYR A 165 11.29 -6.53 -5.36
CA TYR A 165 11.22 -6.88 -6.79
C TYR A 165 11.77 -8.27 -7.14
N GLU A 166 12.70 -8.82 -6.35
CA GLU A 166 13.09 -10.23 -6.43
C GLU A 166 11.90 -11.18 -6.18
N MET A 167 10.94 -10.76 -5.35
CA MET A 167 9.68 -11.48 -5.09
C MET A 167 8.61 -11.20 -6.15
N VAL A 168 8.51 -9.95 -6.61
CA VAL A 168 7.52 -9.53 -7.63
C VAL A 168 7.81 -10.16 -8.99
N GLY A 169 9.08 -10.17 -9.40
CA GLY A 169 9.52 -10.63 -10.71
C GLY A 169 9.30 -9.60 -11.84
N PRO A 170 9.33 -10.04 -13.12
CA PRO A 170 9.18 -9.14 -14.28
C PRO A 170 7.76 -8.58 -14.48
N ARG A 171 6.88 -8.75 -13.48
CA ARG A 171 5.48 -8.37 -13.52
C ARG A 171 5.34 -6.86 -13.36
N GLY A 172 4.32 -6.27 -14.00
CA GLY A 172 4.08 -4.82 -13.99
C GLY A 172 5.05 -4.00 -14.84
N GLY A 173 5.69 -4.61 -15.85
CA GLY A 173 6.54 -3.90 -16.82
C GLY A 173 7.96 -3.57 -16.31
N ARG A 174 8.40 -4.21 -15.23
CA ARG A 174 9.72 -3.97 -14.63
C ARG A 174 10.71 -5.04 -15.07
N SER A 175 11.91 -4.62 -15.50
CA SER A 175 12.99 -5.51 -15.92
C SER A 175 13.78 -6.08 -14.73
N VAL A 176 13.09 -6.69 -13.76
CA VAL A 176 13.74 -7.35 -12.61
C VAL A 176 13.47 -8.84 -12.66
N ASN A 177 14.55 -9.64 -12.60
CA ASN A 177 14.45 -11.09 -12.56
C ASN A 177 13.79 -11.55 -11.26
N GLN A 178 12.78 -12.43 -11.37
CA GLN A 178 12.23 -13.10 -10.20
C GLN A 178 13.25 -14.12 -9.70
N THR A 179 13.81 -13.89 -8.52
CA THR A 179 14.71 -14.86 -7.87
C THR A 179 14.02 -15.58 -6.72
N ILE A 180 12.87 -15.08 -6.27
CA ILE A 180 12.04 -15.70 -5.23
C ILE A 180 10.69 -16.05 -5.85
N ALA A 181 10.56 -17.32 -6.24
CA ALA A 181 9.36 -17.83 -6.88
C ALA A 181 8.13 -17.71 -5.96
N PRO A 182 6.93 -17.45 -6.51
CA PRO A 182 5.70 -17.58 -5.76
C PRO A 182 5.35 -19.07 -5.56
N PRO A 183 4.57 -19.44 -4.53
CA PRO A 183 3.97 -18.56 -3.55
C PRO A 183 5.05 -18.04 -2.59
N ASN A 184 5.04 -16.72 -2.37
CA ASN A 184 5.98 -16.04 -1.49
C ASN A 184 5.20 -15.07 -0.59
N ASP A 185 5.88 -14.34 0.29
CA ASP A 185 5.16 -13.49 1.26
C ASP A 185 4.32 -12.36 0.63
N LEU A 186 4.56 -11.97 -0.63
CA LEU A 186 3.75 -10.97 -1.36
C LEU A 186 2.62 -11.63 -2.17
N TYR A 187 2.92 -12.70 -2.88
CA TYR A 187 1.93 -13.52 -3.58
C TYR A 187 1.55 -14.69 -2.68
N CYS A 188 0.61 -14.46 -1.76
CA CYS A 188 0.23 -15.39 -0.69
C CYS A 188 -1.27 -15.77 -0.65
N VAL A 189 -1.97 -15.74 -1.79
CA VAL A 189 -3.37 -16.19 -1.91
C VAL A 189 -3.51 -17.67 -1.50
N PRO A 190 -4.28 -17.97 -0.44
CA PRO A 190 -4.44 -19.33 0.04
C PRO A 190 -5.05 -20.27 -1.01
N GLY A 191 -4.54 -21.51 -1.08
CA GLY A 191 -5.03 -22.53 -2.01
C GLY A 191 -4.60 -22.33 -3.47
N LYS A 192 -3.76 -21.33 -3.78
CA LYS A 192 -3.18 -21.14 -5.12
C LYS A 192 -1.73 -21.59 -5.14
N LEU A 193 -1.39 -22.47 -6.10
CA LEU A 193 -0.03 -23.00 -6.24
C LEU A 193 1.02 -21.88 -6.38
N ASN A 194 0.69 -20.80 -7.09
CA ASN A 194 1.56 -19.65 -7.29
C ASN A 194 1.14 -18.43 -6.45
N GLY A 195 0.36 -18.63 -5.39
CA GLY A 195 0.03 -17.61 -4.39
C GLY A 195 -0.65 -16.34 -4.90
N GLY A 196 -1.21 -16.33 -6.11
CA GLY A 196 -1.92 -15.17 -6.65
C GLY A 196 -1.18 -14.46 -7.78
N TYR A 197 -1.10 -15.16 -8.90
CA TYR A 197 -1.52 -14.76 -10.25
C TYR A 197 -1.92 -16.04 -10.99
#